data_AF-A0A2D4K8S7-F1
#
_entry.id   AF-A0A2D4K8S7-F1
#
_cell.length_a   1.000
_cell.length_b   1.000
_cell.length_c   1.000
_cell.angle_alpha   90.00
_cell.angle_beta   90.00
_cell.angle_gamma   90.00
#
_symmetry.space_group_name_H-M   'P 1'
#
loop_
_entity.id
_entity.type
_entity.pdbx_description
1 polymer ?
#
loop_
_entity_poly.entity_id
_entity_poly.type
_entity_poly.pdbx_seq_one_letter_code
_entity_poly.pdbx_strand_id
1 'polypeptide(L)'
;DKVIEFLNEASRRTGDERGIDAIPEGSHIKDNEQALYELVKCNFDTDEALRRLRFNVKAAREELSVWTEEECRNFEQGLKAYGKDFHLIQANKVRTRSVGECVAFYYMWKKSERYDFFAQQTRFGKKKYNLHPGVTDYMDRLLDESESAASSRAPSPPPTTSNSSTSHSEREDST
;
A
#
# COMPACT_ATOMS: atom_id res chain seq x y z
N ASP A 1 26.56 7.72 6.81
CA ASP A 1 26.86 6.62 5.87
C ASP A 1 27.14 5.29 6.56
N LYS A 2 28.18 5.16 7.39
CA LYS A 2 28.54 3.87 8.04
C LYS A 2 27.42 3.20 8.86
N VAL A 3 26.62 3.96 9.60
CA VAL A 3 25.50 3.39 10.39
C VAL A 3 24.37 2.89 9.50
N ILE A 4 24.09 3.59 8.40
CA ILE A 4 23.06 3.20 7.42
C ILE A 4 23.47 1.89 6.73
N GLU A 5 24.74 1.79 6.32
CA GLU A 5 25.30 0.59 5.73
C GLU A 5 25.26 -0.59 6.72
N PHE A 6 25.63 -0.36 7.97
CA PHE A 6 25.53 -1.36 9.03
C PHE A 6 24.09 -1.82 9.29
N LEU A 7 23.11 -0.91 9.34
CA LEU A 7 21.70 -1.27 9.52
C LEU A 7 21.15 -2.06 8.33
N ASN A 8 21.54 -1.70 7.10
CA ASN A 8 21.20 -2.47 5.91
C ASN A 8 21.83 -3.87 5.93
N GLU A 9 23.10 -3.97 6.34
CA GLU A 9 23.81 -5.23 6.49
C GLU A 9 23.20 -6.12 7.58
N ALA A 10 22.86 -5.53 8.73
CA ALA A 10 22.15 -6.19 9.83
C ALA A 10 20.77 -6.69 9.37
N SER A 11 20.02 -5.86 8.64
CA SER A 11 18.71 -6.24 8.08
C SER A 11 18.83 -7.40 7.09
N ARG A 12 19.83 -7.38 6.19
CA ARG A 12 20.07 -8.45 5.23
C ARG A 12 20.43 -9.77 5.92
N ARG A 13 21.29 -9.72 6.94
CA ARG A 13 21.74 -10.91 7.69
C ARG A 13 20.69 -11.46 8.66
N THR A 14 19.74 -10.65 9.10
CA THR A 14 18.61 -11.08 9.92
C THR A 14 17.39 -11.49 9.05
N GLY A 15 17.45 -11.25 7.73
CA GLY A 15 16.36 -11.51 6.78
C GLY A 15 16.34 -12.93 6.18
N ASP A 16 17.28 -13.81 6.52
CA ASP A 16 17.38 -15.14 5.91
C ASP A 16 16.36 -16.17 6.43
N GLU A 17 15.58 -15.84 7.46
CA GLU A 17 14.40 -16.64 7.83
C GLU A 17 13.17 -16.07 7.13
N ARG A 18 13.08 -16.33 5.82
CA ARG A 18 11.83 -16.27 5.06
C ARG A 18 10.88 -17.35 5.56
N GLY A 19 10.36 -17.14 6.78
CA GLY A 19 9.00 -17.54 7.10
C GLY A 19 8.08 -16.64 6.29
N ILE A 20 7.27 -17.27 5.45
CA ILE A 20 6.03 -16.68 4.94
C ILE A 20 5.34 -16.06 6.17
N ASP A 21 4.94 -14.78 6.13
CA ASP A 21 4.20 -14.03 7.18
C ASP A 21 4.96 -12.90 7.92
N ALA A 22 6.07 -12.37 7.39
CA ALA A 22 6.46 -10.99 7.72
C ALA A 22 5.61 -10.01 6.90
N ILE A 23 4.91 -9.09 7.59
CA ILE A 23 4.12 -8.03 6.97
C ILE A 23 4.96 -7.34 5.87
N PRO A 24 4.48 -7.20 4.63
CA PRO A 24 5.20 -6.50 3.58
C PRO A 24 5.44 -5.04 3.99
N GLU A 25 6.71 -4.64 4.07
CA GLU A 25 7.13 -3.32 4.54
C GLU A 25 7.74 -2.52 3.38
N GLY A 26 7.35 -1.24 3.30
CA GLY A 26 7.83 -0.29 2.30
C GLY A 26 9.32 0.06 2.42
N SER A 27 9.78 0.93 1.54
CA SER A 27 11.20 1.21 1.21
C SER A 27 12.08 1.87 2.31
N HIS A 28 11.67 1.88 3.57
CA HIS A 28 12.35 2.61 4.64
C HIS A 28 13.29 1.71 5.47
N ILE A 29 14.52 2.16 5.73
CA ILE A 29 15.48 1.48 6.62
C ILE A 29 14.85 1.36 8.02
N LYS A 30 14.73 0.15 8.58
CA LYS A 30 14.16 -0.04 9.91
C LYS A 30 15.12 0.47 10.98
N ASP A 31 14.56 1.17 11.97
CA ASP A 31 15.28 1.41 13.22
C ASP A 31 15.43 0.07 13.95
N ASN A 32 16.67 -0.34 14.20
CA ASN A 32 16.98 -1.58 14.90
C ASN A 32 17.78 -1.23 16.14
N GLU A 33 17.07 -0.90 17.21
CA GLU A 33 17.66 -0.48 18.48
C GLU A 33 18.68 -1.49 19.00
N GLN A 34 18.44 -2.80 18.82
CA GLN A 34 19.38 -3.85 19.22
C GLN A 34 20.66 -3.81 18.38
N ALA A 35 20.56 -3.61 17.06
CA ALA A 35 21.73 -3.46 16.20
C ALA A 35 22.54 -2.21 16.55
N LEU A 36 21.86 -1.09 16.79
CA LEU A 36 22.50 0.15 17.19
C LEU A 36 23.17 0.03 18.57
N TYR A 37 22.53 -0.65 19.52
CA TYR A 37 23.09 -0.94 20.83
C TYR A 37 24.38 -1.75 20.74
N GLU A 38 24.39 -2.85 19.98
CA GLU A 38 25.59 -3.66 19.80
C GLU A 38 26.68 -2.89 19.04
N LEU A 39 26.31 -2.05 18.07
CA LEU A 39 27.27 -1.20 17.36
C LEU A 39 27.99 -0.23 18.30
N VAL A 40 27.23 0.45 19.17
CA VAL A 40 27.80 1.36 20.18
C VAL A 40 28.69 0.59 21.17
N LYS A 41 28.22 -0.58 21.62
CA LYS A 41 28.95 -1.45 22.57
C LYS A 41 30.27 -1.99 21.99
N CYS A 42 30.35 -2.15 20.69
CA CYS A 42 31.56 -2.57 19.97
C CYS A 42 32.40 -1.40 19.47
N ASN A 43 32.24 -0.19 20.02
CA ASN A 43 32.98 1.01 19.61
C ASN A 43 32.90 1.29 18.10
N PHE A 44 31.74 1.02 17.49
CA PHE A 44 31.48 1.16 16.05
C PHE A 44 32.29 0.21 15.14
N ASP A 45 32.86 -0.87 15.70
CA ASP A 45 33.34 -2.00 14.90
C ASP A 45 32.14 -2.79 14.34
N THR A 46 31.92 -2.65 13.04
CA THR A 46 30.78 -3.26 12.35
C THR A 46 30.86 -4.79 12.31
N ASP A 47 32.04 -5.37 12.20
CA ASP A 47 32.20 -6.82 12.08
C ASP A 47 31.99 -7.52 13.43
N GLU A 48 32.52 -6.92 14.51
CA GLU A 48 32.29 -7.39 15.88
C GLU A 48 30.81 -7.23 16.27
N ALA A 49 30.21 -6.07 15.97
CA ALA A 49 28.80 -5.82 16.22
C ALA A 49 27.89 -6.80 15.48
N LEU A 50 28.13 -7.07 14.19
CA LEU A 50 27.35 -8.06 13.43
C LEU A 50 27.51 -9.47 13.99
N ARG A 51 28.71 -9.86 14.46
CA ARG A 51 28.90 -11.18 15.10
C ARG A 51 28.06 -11.30 16.37
N ARG A 52 28.10 -10.30 17.26
CA ARG A 52 27.32 -10.33 18.52
C ARG A 52 25.82 -10.26 18.28
N LEU A 53 25.40 -9.43 17.33
CA LEU A 53 24.01 -9.29 16.93
C LEU A 53 23.40 -10.64 16.53
N ARG A 54 24.13 -11.48 15.79
CA ARG A 54 23.64 -12.80 15.36
C ARG A 54 23.32 -13.75 16.52
N PHE A 55 24.13 -13.73 17.58
CA PHE A 55 23.92 -14.62 18.73
C PHE A 55 22.83 -14.10 19.67
N ASN A 56 22.68 -12.77 19.80
CA ASN A 56 21.70 -12.16 20.71
C ASN A 56 20.31 -11.96 20.07
N VAL A 57 20.21 -11.74 18.76
CA VAL A 57 18.92 -11.42 18.09
C VAL A 57 18.02 -12.63 17.93
N LYS A 58 18.57 -13.84 17.81
CA LYS A 58 17.76 -15.05 17.61
C LYS A 58 16.82 -15.29 18.81
N ALA A 59 17.31 -15.09 20.03
CA ALA A 59 16.50 -15.22 21.25
C ALA A 59 15.49 -14.07 21.44
N ALA A 60 15.88 -12.82 21.15
CA ALA A 60 15.02 -11.66 21.40
C ALA A 60 13.91 -11.45 20.36
N ARG A 61 14.14 -11.89 19.10
CA ARG A 61 13.19 -11.70 17.99
C ARG A 61 12.08 -12.75 17.97
N GLU A 62 12.39 -13.95 18.44
CA GLU A 62 11.48 -15.10 18.47
C GLU A 62 10.39 -14.96 19.56
N GLU A 63 10.66 -14.23 20.64
CA GLU A 63 9.69 -14.05 21.74
C GLU A 63 8.60 -12.97 21.49
N LEU A 64 8.80 -12.00 20.59
CA LEU A 64 7.96 -10.78 20.61
C LEU A 64 7.28 -10.35 19.30
N SER A 65 7.64 -10.87 18.12
CA SER A 65 7.32 -10.15 16.86
C SER A 65 6.47 -10.86 15.80
N VAL A 66 6.19 -12.17 15.90
CA VAL A 66 5.41 -12.83 14.84
C VAL A 66 3.92 -12.76 15.19
N TRP A 67 3.24 -11.73 14.69
CA TRP A 67 1.78 -11.71 14.62
C TRP A 67 1.35 -12.71 13.55
N THR A 68 0.54 -13.69 13.92
CA THR A 68 0.02 -14.64 12.93
C THR A 68 -0.96 -13.96 11.99
N GLU A 69 -1.14 -14.53 10.80
CA GLU A 69 -2.14 -14.06 9.83
C GLU A 69 -3.56 -14.05 10.43
N GLU A 70 -3.86 -15.00 11.30
CA GLU A 70 -5.13 -15.04 12.06
C GLU A 70 -5.24 -13.87 13.04
N GLU A 71 -4.20 -13.59 13.82
CA GLU A 71 -4.17 -12.47 14.76
C GLU A 71 -4.32 -11.13 14.04
N CYS A 72 -3.68 -10.97 12.87
CA CYS A 72 -3.83 -9.78 12.03
C CYS A 72 -5.29 -9.57 11.58
N ARG A 73 -5.95 -10.63 11.08
CA ARG A 73 -7.36 -10.57 10.67
C ARG A 73 -8.29 -10.29 11.84
N ASN A 74 -8.03 -10.91 12.99
CA ASN A 74 -8.82 -10.69 14.20
C ASN A 74 -8.68 -9.25 14.70
N PHE A 75 -7.48 -8.67 14.64
CA PHE A 75 -7.23 -7.27 14.96
C PHE A 75 -7.99 -6.32 14.02
N GLU A 76 -7.96 -6.55 12.70
CA GLU A 76 -8.71 -5.75 11.71
C GLU A 76 -10.23 -5.82 11.93
N GLN A 77 -10.76 -7.00 12.23
CA GLN A 77 -12.17 -7.16 12.60
C GLN A 77 -12.49 -6.43 13.90
N GLY A 78 -11.60 -6.51 14.89
CA GLY A 78 -11.72 -5.77 16.14
C GLY A 78 -11.77 -4.26 15.92
N LEU A 79 -10.89 -3.72 15.07
CA LEU A 79 -10.90 -2.31 14.68
C LEU A 79 -12.22 -1.90 14.00
N LYS A 80 -12.78 -2.75 13.13
CA LYS A 80 -14.08 -2.49 12.48
C LYS A 80 -15.25 -2.50 13.49
N ALA A 81 -15.22 -3.39 14.47
CA ALA A 81 -16.31 -3.59 15.42
C ALA A 81 -16.27 -2.61 16.62
N TYR A 82 -15.08 -2.34 17.15
CA TYR A 82 -14.89 -1.62 18.43
C TYR A 82 -14.14 -0.30 18.27
N GLY A 83 -13.75 0.07 17.04
CA GLY A 83 -12.91 1.26 16.82
C GLY A 83 -11.53 1.07 17.43
N LYS A 84 -10.92 2.13 17.98
CA LYS A 84 -9.58 2.07 18.60
C LYS A 84 -9.61 1.72 20.09
N ASP A 85 -10.68 1.09 20.56
CA ASP A 85 -10.71 0.57 21.91
C ASP A 85 -9.88 -0.73 21.98
N PHE A 86 -8.58 -0.57 22.26
CA PHE A 86 -7.64 -1.67 22.30
C PHE A 86 -7.91 -2.65 23.44
N HIS A 87 -8.60 -2.22 24.51
CA HIS A 87 -9.01 -3.14 25.57
C HIS A 87 -10.11 -4.08 25.07
N LEU A 88 -11.10 -3.56 24.35
CA LEU A 88 -12.15 -4.38 23.75
C LEU A 88 -11.62 -5.28 22.63
N ILE A 89 -10.71 -4.79 21.80
CA ILE A 89 -10.08 -5.60 20.74
C ILE A 89 -9.30 -6.77 21.35
N GLN A 90 -8.48 -6.49 22.37
CA GLN A 90 -7.71 -7.51 23.07
C GLN A 90 -8.62 -8.56 23.72
N ALA A 91 -9.62 -8.11 24.49
CA ALA A 91 -10.50 -9.00 25.23
C ALA A 91 -11.38 -9.89 24.32
N ASN A 92 -11.75 -9.41 23.13
CA ASN A 92 -12.73 -10.09 22.28
C ASN A 92 -12.15 -10.77 21.03
N LYS A 93 -11.02 -10.30 20.50
CA LYS A 93 -10.50 -10.74 19.19
C LYS A 93 -9.06 -11.26 19.24
N VAL A 94 -8.18 -10.63 20.02
CA VAL A 94 -6.74 -10.99 20.11
C VAL A 94 -6.32 -11.24 21.56
N ARG A 95 -6.95 -12.25 22.16
CA ARG A 95 -6.79 -12.60 23.59
C ARG A 95 -5.40 -13.12 23.96
N THR A 96 -4.65 -13.60 22.97
CA THR A 96 -3.27 -14.08 23.10
C THR A 96 -2.26 -12.95 23.23
N ARG A 97 -2.68 -11.70 23.00
CA ARG A 97 -1.84 -10.51 23.04
C ARG A 97 -2.23 -9.59 24.19
N SER A 98 -1.29 -8.77 24.61
CA SER A 98 -1.52 -7.66 25.54
C SER A 98 -2.06 -6.43 24.81
N VAL A 99 -2.63 -5.50 25.59
CA VAL A 99 -3.08 -4.20 25.06
C VAL A 99 -1.89 -3.39 24.50
N GLY A 100 -0.73 -3.48 25.15
CA GLY A 100 0.50 -2.84 24.68
C GLY A 100 0.94 -3.35 23.31
N GLU A 101 0.90 -4.67 23.11
CA GLU A 101 1.17 -5.28 21.79
C GLU A 101 0.15 -4.86 20.74
N CYS A 102 -1.15 -4.75 21.09
CA CYS A 102 -2.18 -4.27 20.17
C CYS A 102 -1.93 -2.82 19.73
N VAL A 103 -1.51 -1.96 20.64
CA VAL A 103 -1.16 -0.56 20.34
C VAL A 103 0.10 -0.50 19.47
N ALA A 104 1.15 -1.25 19.81
CA ALA A 104 2.36 -1.31 19.01
C ALA A 104 2.06 -1.81 17.59
N PHE A 105 1.28 -2.89 17.47
CA PHE A 105 0.83 -3.44 16.21
C PHE A 105 0.03 -2.43 15.40
N TYR A 106 -0.87 -1.65 16.00
CA TYR A 106 -1.63 -0.60 15.29
C TYR A 106 -0.73 0.38 14.52
N TYR A 107 0.33 0.87 15.17
CA TYR A 107 1.22 1.85 14.56
C TYR A 107 2.10 1.26 13.46
N MET A 108 2.53 0.01 13.62
CA MET A 108 3.25 -0.73 12.57
C MET A 108 2.32 -1.08 11.40
N TRP A 109 1.15 -1.66 11.70
CA TRP A 109 0.13 -2.05 10.74
C TRP A 109 -0.30 -0.89 9.84
N LYS A 110 -0.47 0.32 10.41
CA LYS A 110 -0.79 1.53 9.62
C LYS A 110 0.22 1.92 8.55
N LYS A 111 1.45 1.42 8.61
CA LYS A 111 2.52 1.65 7.62
C LYS A 111 2.68 0.49 6.64
N SER A 112 1.82 -0.53 6.72
CA SER A 112 1.87 -1.72 5.86
C SER A 112 0.88 -1.62 4.70
N GLU A 113 1.17 -2.35 3.61
CA GLU A 113 0.25 -2.49 2.46
C GLU A 113 -1.12 -3.03 2.90
N ARG A 114 -1.14 -3.87 3.94
CA ARG A 114 -2.35 -4.42 4.53
C ARG A 114 -3.31 -3.35 5.03
N TYR A 115 -2.78 -2.28 5.65
CA TYR A 115 -3.59 -1.12 6.02
C TYR A 115 -4.11 -0.39 4.79
N ASP A 116 -3.32 -0.27 3.72
CA ASP A 116 -3.77 0.37 2.48
C ASP A 116 -4.96 -0.39 1.88
N PHE A 117 -4.91 -1.72 1.85
CA PHE A 117 -6.03 -2.56 1.44
C PHE A 117 -7.23 -2.42 2.39
N PHE A 118 -7.03 -2.44 3.70
CA PHE A 118 -8.09 -2.26 4.69
C PHE A 118 -8.77 -0.89 4.57
N ALA A 119 -7.98 0.17 4.40
CA ALA A 119 -8.44 1.54 4.25
C ALA A 119 -9.22 1.71 2.94
N GLN A 120 -8.78 1.08 1.85
CA GLN A 120 -9.54 1.00 0.60
C GLN A 120 -10.87 0.27 0.84
N GLN A 121 -10.83 -0.94 1.39
CA GLN A 121 -11.99 -1.80 1.61
C GLN A 121 -13.07 -1.11 2.47
N THR A 122 -12.66 -0.44 3.54
CA THR A 122 -13.57 0.26 4.46
C THR A 122 -14.13 1.57 3.86
N ARG A 123 -13.51 2.11 2.80
CA ARG A 123 -13.96 3.31 2.07
C ARG A 123 -14.92 3.02 0.91
N PHE A 124 -15.15 1.76 0.53
CA PHE A 124 -16.00 1.39 -0.63
C PHE A 124 -17.50 1.72 -0.51
N GLY A 125 -17.92 2.52 0.48
CA GLY A 125 -19.22 3.21 0.45
C GLY A 125 -19.27 4.41 -0.51
N LYS A 126 -18.14 4.94 -0.99
CA LYS A 126 -18.08 6.03 -1.98
C LYS A 126 -16.98 5.77 -2.99
N LYS A 127 -17.36 5.09 -4.08
CA LYS A 127 -16.54 4.99 -5.29
C LYS A 127 -16.30 6.43 -5.78
N LYS A 128 -15.04 6.88 -5.78
CA LYS A 128 -14.34 7.75 -6.75
C LYS A 128 -13.07 8.26 -6.06
N TYR A 129 -11.94 7.69 -6.48
CA TYR A 129 -10.56 8.07 -6.18
C TYR A 129 -10.01 7.74 -4.80
N ASN A 130 -9.25 6.65 -4.79
CA ASN A 130 -8.17 6.39 -3.86
C ASN A 130 -6.92 6.22 -4.76
N LEU A 131 -5.73 6.74 -4.45
CA LEU A 131 -5.03 6.37 -3.22
C LEU A 131 -3.70 7.13 -2.99
N HIS A 132 -3.35 7.30 -1.70
CA HIS A 132 -2.01 7.51 -1.13
C HIS A 132 -1.36 8.91 -1.19
N PRO A 133 -0.84 9.43 -0.05
CA PRO A 133 -0.12 10.70 -0.02
C PRO A 133 1.12 10.73 -0.94
N GLY A 134 1.02 11.50 -2.03
CA GLY A 134 2.17 12.04 -2.74
C GLY A 134 2.24 11.87 -4.26
N VAL A 135 1.40 11.05 -4.91
CA VAL A 135 1.66 10.70 -6.34
C VAL A 135 0.42 10.65 -7.26
N THR A 136 -0.82 10.53 -6.77
CA THR A 136 -1.95 10.25 -7.68
C THR A 136 -2.64 11.46 -8.29
N ASP A 137 -2.51 12.66 -7.72
CA ASP A 137 -3.30 13.81 -8.19
C ASP A 137 -2.92 14.27 -9.62
N TYR A 138 -1.68 14.00 -10.06
CA TYR A 138 -1.20 14.41 -11.37
C TYR A 138 -1.66 13.48 -12.52
N MET A 139 -1.59 12.16 -12.29
CA MET A 139 -1.99 11.18 -13.31
C MET A 139 -3.51 11.19 -13.53
N ASP A 140 -4.27 11.53 -12.49
CA ASP A 140 -5.74 11.57 -12.53
C ASP A 140 -6.26 12.78 -13.32
N ARG A 141 -5.64 13.96 -13.13
CA ARG A 141 -5.99 15.17 -13.88
C ARG A 141 -5.66 15.06 -15.38
N LEU A 142 -4.56 14.37 -15.71
CA LEU A 142 -4.17 14.13 -17.11
C LEU A 142 -5.12 13.15 -17.80
N LEU A 143 -5.57 12.10 -17.09
CA LEU A 143 -6.57 11.16 -17.60
C LEU A 143 -7.91 11.88 -17.85
N ASP A 144 -8.35 12.72 -16.92
CA ASP A 144 -9.59 13.49 -17.05
C ASP A 144 -9.53 14.52 -18.19
N GLU A 145 -8.37 15.14 -18.43
CA GLU A 145 -8.15 16.06 -19.56
C GLU A 145 -8.07 15.31 -20.90
N SER A 146 -7.49 14.09 -20.92
CA SER A 146 -7.45 13.24 -22.11
C SER A 146 -8.81 12.65 -22.48
N GLU A 147 -9.63 12.27 -21.49
CA GLU A 147 -10.99 11.77 -21.70
C GLU A 147 -11.98 12.90 -22.01
N SER A 148 -11.82 14.08 -21.39
CA SER A 148 -12.63 15.26 -21.70
C SER A 148 -12.33 15.82 -23.09
N ALA A 149 -11.06 15.83 -23.52
CA ALA A 149 -10.67 16.23 -24.87
C ALA A 149 -11.07 15.18 -25.94
N ALA A 150 -11.09 13.89 -25.59
CA ALA A 150 -11.58 12.83 -26.48
C ALA A 150 -13.12 12.81 -26.58
N SER A 151 -13.83 13.16 -25.49
CA SER A 151 -15.30 13.20 -25.46
C SER A 151 -15.88 14.44 -26.15
N SER A 152 -15.16 15.57 -26.14
CA SER A 152 -15.58 16.81 -26.82
C SER A 152 -15.26 16.86 -28.32
N ARG A 153 -14.63 15.82 -28.88
CA ARG A 153 -14.40 15.68 -30.32
C ARG A 153 -15.20 14.51 -30.89
N ALA A 154 -16.52 14.67 -30.85
CA ALA A 154 -17.41 13.88 -31.71
C ALA A 154 -16.93 14.06 -33.17
N PRO A 155 -16.70 12.98 -33.94
CA PRO A 155 -16.56 13.08 -35.38
C PRO A 155 -17.92 13.54 -35.90
N SER A 156 -18.02 14.81 -36.30
CA SER A 156 -19.18 15.31 -37.03
C SER A 156 -19.39 14.45 -38.28
N PRO A 157 -20.61 13.95 -38.56
CA PRO A 157 -20.88 13.19 -39.77
C PRO A 157 -20.63 14.08 -41.01
N PRO A 158 -20.18 13.51 -42.14
CA PRO A 158 -19.97 14.29 -43.36
C PRO A 158 -21.30 14.89 -43.85
N PRO A 159 -21.29 16.08 -44.46
CA PRO A 159 -22.51 16.69 -44.98
C PRO A 159 -23.05 15.84 -46.14
N THR A 160 -24.30 15.39 -46.01
CA THR A 160 -25.05 14.80 -47.12
C THR A 160 -25.36 15.90 -48.13
N THR A 161 -24.73 15.85 -49.30
CA THR A 161 -25.07 16.69 -50.45
C THR A 161 -26.44 16.26 -50.98
N SER A 162 -27.47 17.05 -50.70
CA SER A 162 -28.76 16.97 -51.40
C SER A 162 -28.60 17.55 -52.80
N ASN A 163 -28.43 16.69 -53.81
CA ASN A 163 -28.65 17.07 -55.20
C ASN A 163 -30.13 16.87 -55.52
N SER A 164 -30.92 17.93 -55.41
CA SER A 164 -32.17 18.07 -56.15
C SER A 164 -31.88 18.85 -57.43
N SER A 165 -31.61 18.11 -58.52
CA SER A 165 -31.54 18.66 -59.87
C SER A 165 -32.94 18.65 -60.49
N THR A 166 -33.55 19.82 -60.49
CA THR A 166 -34.27 20.45 -61.59
C THR A 166 -34.98 19.56 -62.63
N SER A 167 -36.28 19.78 -62.73
CA SER A 167 -37.18 19.43 -63.82
C SER A 167 -36.61 19.74 -65.21
N HIS A 168 -36.74 18.81 -66.15
CA HIS A 168 -36.78 19.11 -67.59
C HIS A 168 -37.99 18.44 -68.22
N SER A 169 -38.68 19.23 -69.02
CA SER A 169 -39.90 18.94 -69.76
C SER A 169 -39.60 18.13 -71.03
N GLU A 170 -40.68 17.65 -71.66
CA GLU A 170 -40.82 17.21 -73.06
C GLU A 170 -40.48 15.74 -73.38
N ARG A 171 -41.55 14.93 -73.50
CA ARG A 171 -41.67 13.89 -74.53
C ARG A 171 -42.37 14.52 -75.74
N GLU A 172 -41.79 14.30 -76.90
CA GLU A 172 -42.38 14.56 -78.21
C GLU A 172 -43.55 13.59 -78.49
N ASP A 173 -44.59 14.12 -79.12
CA ASP A 173 -45.62 13.37 -79.85
C ASP A 173 -45.50 13.74 -81.34
N SER A 174 -45.49 12.71 -82.18
CA SER A 174 -45.79 12.67 -83.63
C SER A 174 -44.98 13.63 -84.54
N THR A 175 -44.20 13.15 -85.51
CA THR A 175 -44.65 12.39 -86.69
C THR A 175 -43.47 11.71 -87.38
#